data_AF-A0A6G2FYF1-F1
#
_entry.id   AF-A0A6G2FYF1-F1
#
_cell.length_a   1.000
_cell.length_b   1.000
_cell.length_c   1.000
_cell.angle_alpha   90.00
_cell.angle_beta   90.00
_cell.angle_gamma   90.00
#
_symmetry.space_group_name_H-M   'P 1'
#
loop_
_entity.id
_entity.type
_entity.pdbx_description
1 polymer ?
#
loop_
_entity_poly.entity_id
_entity_poly.type
_entity_poly.pdbx_seq_one_letter_code
_entity_poly.pdbx_strand_id
1 'polypeptide(L)'
;MTQVVENLVRNAIEHGDDEVTIAVGPLRDRAGFYVEDDGPGIPAEDRAAVFEQGHTTAEDGSGFGLSIVESIVEAHGWDIEVAESAAGGARFEILTSPHAQPFGPADPA
;
A
#
# COMPACT_ATOMS: atom_id res chain seq x y z
N MET A 1 -10.06 -4.59 -2.26
CA MET A 1 -9.16 -3.89 -3.21
C MET A 1 -9.31 -2.39 -3.27
N THR A 2 -10.51 -1.80 -3.47
CA THR A 2 -10.67 -0.32 -3.50
C THR A 2 -10.09 0.36 -2.25
N GLN A 3 -10.34 -0.20 -1.06
CA GLN A 3 -9.81 0.31 0.20
C GLN A 3 -8.27 0.29 0.29
N VAL A 4 -7.58 -0.63 -0.41
CA VAL A 4 -6.11 -0.64 -0.40
C VAL A 4 -5.59 0.64 -1.05
N VAL A 5 -6.05 0.90 -2.28
CA VAL A 5 -5.63 2.10 -3.01
C VAL A 5 -6.08 3.37 -2.28
N GLU A 6 -7.30 3.40 -1.74
CA GLU A 6 -7.79 4.56 -0.99
C GLU A 6 -6.95 4.90 0.24
N ASN A 7 -6.57 3.89 1.04
CA ASN A 7 -5.72 4.12 2.21
C ASN A 7 -4.32 4.58 1.81
N LEU A 8 -3.73 3.99 0.77
CA LEU A 8 -2.40 4.40 0.30
C LEU A 8 -2.40 5.82 -0.27
N VAL A 9 -3.42 6.19 -1.04
CA VAL A 9 -3.59 7.56 -1.56
C VAL A 9 -3.80 8.55 -0.42
N ARG A 10 -4.61 8.19 0.57
CA ARG A 10 -4.83 9.03 1.75
C ARG A 10 -3.53 9.26 2.52
N ASN A 11 -2.75 8.22 2.77
CA ASN A 11 -1.45 8.34 3.43
C ASN A 11 -0.52 9.27 2.66
N ALA A 12 -0.47 9.17 1.33
CA ALA A 12 0.33 10.05 0.48
C ALA A 12 -0.12 11.53 0.60
N ILE A 13 -1.42 11.79 0.73
CA ILE A 13 -1.96 13.15 0.92
C ILE A 13 -1.71 13.67 2.34
N GLU A 14 -1.86 12.82 3.36
CA GLU A 14 -1.71 13.20 4.77
C GLU A 14 -0.25 13.41 5.18
N HIS A 15 0.69 12.69 4.55
CA HIS A 15 2.11 12.69 4.90
C HIS A 15 3.03 13.25 3.80
N GLY A 16 2.49 13.57 2.62
CA GLY A 16 3.22 14.23 1.54
C GLY A 16 3.41 15.72 1.76
N ASP A 17 4.14 16.36 0.83
CA ASP A 17 4.31 17.82 0.79
C ASP A 17 3.05 18.52 0.21
N ASP A 18 3.09 19.84 0.02
CA ASP A 18 1.96 20.64 -0.50
C ASP A 18 1.40 20.15 -1.86
N GLU A 19 2.24 19.49 -2.66
CA GLU A 19 1.87 18.83 -3.92
C GLU A 19 2.38 17.38 -3.88
N VAL A 20 1.50 16.42 -4.19
CA VAL A 20 1.84 15.00 -4.21
C VAL A 20 1.46 14.37 -5.56
N THR A 21 2.41 13.67 -6.16
CA THR A 21 2.22 12.83 -7.33
C THR A 21 2.15 11.38 -6.90
N ILE A 22 1.06 10.70 -7.28
CA ILE A 22 0.89 9.28 -6.98
C ILE A 22 0.95 8.49 -8.29
N ALA A 23 1.82 7.49 -8.34
CA ALA A 23 1.97 6.58 -9.46
C ALA A 23 1.59 5.15 -9.09
N VAL A 24 0.90 4.47 -10.01
CA VAL A 24 0.53 3.06 -9.89
C VAL A 24 1.03 2.34 -11.12
N GLY A 25 1.73 1.22 -10.92
CA GLY A 25 2.29 0.46 -12.03
C GLY A 25 2.56 -1.00 -11.69
N PRO A 26 2.83 -1.84 -12.70
CA PRO A 26 3.18 -3.23 -12.47
C PRO A 26 4.57 -3.36 -11.84
N LEU A 27 4.77 -4.42 -11.05
CA LEU A 27 6.12 -4.85 -10.65
C LEU A 27 6.81 -5.48 -11.86
N ARG A 28 8.12 -5.22 -12.03
CA ARG A 28 8.87 -5.66 -13.22
C ARG A 28 9.19 -7.15 -13.20
N ASP A 29 9.60 -7.66 -12.03
CA ASP A 29 10.18 -9.00 -11.88
C ASP A 29 9.30 -9.94 -11.04
N ARG A 30 8.20 -9.44 -10.48
CA ARG A 30 7.29 -10.17 -9.59
C ARG A 30 5.84 -9.94 -10.05
N ALA A 31 4.95 -10.89 -9.77
CA ALA A 31 3.53 -10.70 -10.03
C ALA A 31 2.96 -9.71 -9.01
N GLY A 32 2.39 -8.60 -9.47
CA GLY A 32 1.84 -7.59 -8.58
C GLY A 32 1.90 -6.20 -9.15
N PHE A 33 1.67 -5.23 -8.28
CA PHE A 33 1.70 -3.80 -8.62
C PHE A 33 2.27 -3.00 -7.46
N TYR A 34 2.67 -1.77 -7.74
CA TYR A 34 3.09 -0.81 -6.75
C TYR A 34 2.14 0.39 -6.72
N VAL A 35 2.10 1.06 -5.58
CA VAL A 35 1.62 2.42 -5.41
C VAL A 35 2.76 3.22 -4.79
N GLU A 36 3.18 4.29 -5.43
CA GLU A 36 4.28 5.13 -4.94
C GLU A 36 3.91 6.61 -4.99
N ASP A 37 4.51 7.38 -4.09
CA ASP A 37 4.44 8.84 -4.05
C ASP A 37 5.83 9.47 -4.18
N ASP A 38 5.85 10.80 -4.31
CA ASP A 38 7.02 11.66 -4.35
C ASP A 38 7.22 12.48 -3.06
N GLY A 39 6.60 12.06 -1.95
CA GLY A 39 6.73 12.69 -0.64
C GLY A 39 8.05 12.36 0.07
N PRO A 40 8.12 12.51 1.40
CA PRO A 40 9.35 12.29 2.18
C PRO A 40 9.73 10.81 2.36
N GLY A 41 8.82 9.88 2.04
CA GLY A 41 9.01 8.45 2.19
C GLY A 41 8.92 7.94 3.63
N ILE A 42 9.27 6.66 3.82
CA ILE A 42 9.27 5.98 5.13
C ILE A 42 10.70 5.55 5.48
N PRO A 43 11.26 6.00 6.63
CA PRO A 43 12.56 5.56 7.12
C PRO A 43 12.65 4.04 7.20
N ALA A 44 13.78 3.46 6.80
CA ALA A 44 13.93 2.01 6.72
C ALA A 44 13.68 1.27 8.05
N GLU A 45 13.97 1.93 9.18
CA GLU A 45 13.73 1.40 10.53
C GLU A 45 12.25 1.30 10.88
N ASP A 46 11.40 2.15 10.29
CA ASP A 46 9.96 2.22 10.58
C ASP A 46 9.14 1.30 9.67
N ARG A 47 9.68 0.88 8.51
CA ARG A 47 8.94 0.13 7.47
C ARG A 47 8.27 -1.16 7.92
N ALA A 48 8.79 -1.81 8.97
CA ALA A 48 8.15 -2.99 9.55
C ALA A 48 7.02 -2.61 10.53
N ALA A 49 7.21 -1.51 11.27
CA ALA A 49 6.28 -1.06 12.30
C ALA A 49 5.08 -0.30 11.73
N VAL A 50 5.17 0.27 10.53
CA VAL A 50 4.07 1.06 9.92
C VAL A 50 2.78 0.25 9.68
N PHE A 51 2.84 -1.09 9.67
CA PHE A 51 1.66 -1.94 9.57
C PHE A 51 1.04 -2.29 10.94
N GLU A 52 1.77 -2.04 12.04
CA GLU A 52 1.24 -2.30 13.38
C GLU A 52 0.06 -1.38 13.69
N GLN A 53 -0.99 -1.95 14.29
CA GLN A 53 -2.20 -1.19 14.63
C GLN A 53 -1.87 -0.02 15.56
N GLY A 54 -2.29 1.18 15.16
CA GLY A 54 -2.08 2.40 15.95
C GLY A 54 -0.74 3.08 15.73
N HIS A 55 0.09 2.61 14.80
CA HIS A 55 1.26 3.35 14.35
C HIS A 55 0.82 4.56 13.52
N THR A 56 0.98 5.76 14.07
CA THR A 56 0.70 7.04 13.41
C THR A 56 1.75 8.06 13.81
N THR A 57 2.25 8.82 12.83
CA THR A 57 3.10 9.98 13.04
C THR A 57 2.31 11.28 13.12
N ALA A 58 1.01 11.26 12.83
CA ALA A 58 0.12 12.43 12.83
C ALA A 58 -0.73 12.51 14.12
N GLU A 59 -0.88 13.71 14.68
CA GLU A 59 -1.63 13.98 15.92
C GLU A 59 -3.12 13.60 15.82
N ASP A 60 -3.71 13.61 14.62
CA ASP A 60 -5.10 13.24 14.34
C ASP A 60 -5.24 11.96 13.48
N GLY A 61 -4.12 11.31 13.13
CA GLY A 61 -4.11 10.11 12.30
C GLY A 61 -4.55 8.90 13.10
N SER A 62 -5.56 8.17 12.63
CA SER A 62 -6.09 7.01 13.36
C SER A 62 -5.12 5.83 13.49
N GLY A 63 -4.02 5.80 12.70
CA GLY A 63 -3.02 4.73 12.71
C GLY A 63 -3.55 3.37 12.23
N PHE A 64 -4.74 3.34 11.60
CA PHE A 64 -5.36 2.10 11.11
C PHE A 64 -5.16 1.87 9.61
N GLY A 65 -4.79 2.90 8.84
CA GLY A 65 -4.79 2.86 7.38
C GLY A 65 -3.97 1.71 6.80
N LEU A 66 -2.72 1.57 7.25
CA LEU A 66 -1.83 0.50 6.76
C LEU A 66 -2.15 -0.87 7.35
N SER A 67 -2.62 -0.97 8.59
CA SER A 67 -3.09 -2.26 9.14
C SER A 67 -4.31 -2.81 8.38
N ILE A 68 -5.17 -1.93 7.86
CA ILE A 68 -6.30 -2.31 6.99
C ILE A 68 -5.78 -2.81 5.64
N VAL A 69 -4.78 -2.12 5.07
CA VAL A 69 -4.14 -2.54 3.83
C VAL A 69 -3.55 -3.95 3.99
N GLU A 70 -2.75 -4.18 5.02
CA GLU A 70 -2.15 -5.48 5.35
C GLU A 70 -3.23 -6.56 5.47
N SER A 71 -4.26 -6.33 6.30
CA SER A 71 -5.36 -7.28 6.49
C SER A 71 -6.07 -7.66 5.19
N ILE A 72 -6.29 -6.69 4.28
CA ILE A 72 -6.93 -6.95 2.99
C ILE A 72 -6.00 -7.75 2.08
N VAL A 73 -4.72 -7.39 2.01
CA VAL A 73 -3.71 -8.06 1.19
C VAL A 73 -3.55 -9.52 1.63
N GLU A 74 -3.38 -9.76 2.94
CA GLU A 74 -3.30 -11.10 3.52
C GLU A 74 -4.56 -11.93 3.25
N ALA A 75 -5.76 -11.33 3.34
CA ALA A 75 -7.02 -12.02 3.05
C ALA A 75 -7.12 -12.52 1.60
N HIS A 76 -6.34 -11.95 0.67
CA HIS A 76 -6.25 -12.40 -0.72
C HIS A 76 -5.10 -13.41 -0.95
N GLY A 77 -4.35 -13.79 0.09
CA GLY A 77 -3.16 -14.62 -0.03
C GLY A 77 -2.03 -13.93 -0.77
N TRP A 78 -1.95 -12.60 -0.63
CA TRP A 78 -0.95 -11.73 -1.20
C TRP A 78 -0.04 -11.19 -0.09
N ASP A 79 1.07 -10.58 -0.47
CA ASP A 79 2.01 -9.93 0.44
C ASP A 79 2.12 -8.44 0.13
N ILE A 80 2.56 -7.64 1.10
CA ILE A 80 2.88 -6.23 0.91
C ILE A 80 4.29 -5.93 1.44
N GLU A 81 5.05 -5.15 0.68
CA GLU A 81 6.39 -4.68 1.05
C GLU A 81 6.46 -3.16 0.94
N VAL A 82 7.26 -2.52 1.80
CA VAL A 82 7.56 -1.08 1.72
C VAL A 82 8.97 -0.88 1.20
N ALA A 83 9.09 -0.06 0.16
CA ALA A 83 10.32 0.32 -0.49
C ALA A 83 10.41 1.86 -0.61
N GLU A 84 11.52 2.33 -1.15
CA GLU A 84 11.68 3.72 -1.55
C GLU A 84 11.18 3.88 -3.00
N SER A 85 10.42 4.94 -3.24
CA SER A 85 10.00 5.36 -4.58
C SER A 85 11.21 5.83 -5.39
N ALA A 86 11.16 5.69 -6.71
CA ALA A 86 12.20 6.26 -7.58
C ALA A 86 12.27 7.81 -7.48
N ALA A 87 11.20 8.44 -6.97
CA ALA A 87 11.13 9.88 -6.71
C ALA A 87 11.56 10.28 -5.28
N GLY A 88 11.92 9.32 -4.41
CA GLY A 88 12.33 9.55 -3.02
C GLY A 88 11.22 9.39 -1.97
N GLY A 89 9.96 9.26 -2.40
CA GLY A 89 8.81 9.02 -1.53
C GLY A 89 8.60 7.57 -1.12
N ALA A 90 7.40 7.27 -0.61
CA ALA A 90 7.07 5.91 -0.18
C ALA A 90 6.63 5.06 -1.37
N ARG A 91 6.95 3.77 -1.32
CA ARG A 91 6.51 2.80 -2.32
C ARG A 91 5.99 1.55 -1.64
N PHE A 92 4.72 1.25 -1.87
CA PHE A 92 4.06 0.05 -1.39
C PHE A 92 3.93 -0.95 -2.55
N GLU A 93 4.59 -2.10 -2.43
CA GLU A 93 4.54 -3.17 -3.42
C GLU A 93 3.58 -4.26 -2.95
N ILE A 94 2.52 -4.51 -3.72
CA ILE A 94 1.57 -5.58 -3.45
C ILE A 94 1.95 -6.77 -4.33
N LEU A 95 2.41 -7.85 -3.71
CA LEU A 95 2.80 -9.08 -4.36
C LEU A 95 1.62 -10.03 -4.44
N THR A 96 1.22 -10.35 -5.66
CA THR A 96 0.11 -11.28 -5.91
C THR A 96 0.65 -12.66 -6.22
N SER A 97 -0.06 -13.70 -5.80
CA SER A 97 0.24 -15.05 -6.25
C SER A 97 -0.01 -15.18 -7.76
N PRO A 98 0.87 -15.84 -8.55
CA PRO A 98 0.69 -16.06 -9.99
C PRO A 98 -0.51 -16.95 -10.35
N HIS A 99 -1.25 -17.42 -9.34
CA HIS A 99 -2.44 -18.25 -9.47
C HIS A 99 -3.68 -17.61 -8.81
N ALA A 100 -3.76 -16.27 -8.79
CA ALA A 100 -5.05 -15.62 -8.59
C ALA A 100 -5.93 -16.02 -9.79
N GLN A 101 -6.81 -17.00 -9.61
CA GLN A 101 -7.81 -17.32 -10.61
C GLN A 101 -8.53 -16.01 -10.97
N PRO A 102 -8.81 -15.73 -12.25
CA PRO A 102 -9.76 -14.67 -12.58
C PRO A 102 -11.04 -14.97 -11.80
N PHE A 103 -11.60 -13.96 -11.12
CA PHE A 103 -12.89 -14.09 -10.45
C PHE A 103 -13.86 -14.79 -11.40
N GLY A 104 -14.17 -16.05 -11.10
CA GLY A 104 -15.15 -16.82 -11.84
C GLY A 104 -16.51 -16.11 -11.73
N PRO A 105 -17.40 -16.26 -12.72
CA PRO A 105 -18.70 -15.61 -12.67
C PRO A 105 -19.41 -16.01 -11.36
N ALA A 106 -20.01 -15.02 -10.70
CA ALA A 106 -20.74 -15.19 -9.45
C ALA A 106 -21.72 -16.36 -9.54
N ASP A 107 -21.73 -17.19 -8.49
CA ASP A 107 -22.65 -18.32 -8.35
C ASP A 107 -24.09 -17.79 -8.42
N PRO A 108 -24.93 -18.26 -9.37
CA PRO A 108 -26.32 -17.85 -9.41
C PRO A 108 -27.07 -18.45 -8.22
N ALA A 109 -27.81 -17.59 -7.52
CA ALA A 109 -28.72 -17.92 -6.42
C ALA A 109 -29.88 -18.83 -6.84
#